data_AF-A0A7S4K2F9-F1
#
_entry.id   AF-A0A7S4K2F9-F1
#
_cell.length_a   1.000
_cell.length_b   1.000
_cell.length_c   1.000
_cell.angle_alpha   90.00
_cell.angle_beta   90.00
_cell.angle_gamma   90.00
#
_symmetry.space_group_name_H-M   'P 1'
#
loop_
_entity.id
_entity.type
_entity.pdbx_description
1 polymer ?
#
loop_
_entity_poly.entity_id
_entity_poly.type
_entity_poly.pdbx_seq_one_letter_code
_entity_poly.pdbx_strand_id
1 'polypeptide(L)'
;WNRGSRRYKMCAVVLALILTAAVGYVYFVQDRSGGSDQIGDNLPIVSTDGKFNGRYPNSLLTLFYPYTLFRDIVLDQPLPESDVAFFWHAHKSDERIVKEMLTSCLGLDLVELNDKKSIKRAIDVNLVSGLTRRHVITSPFIRETAEVFTMDNFGRMFAVWRHPLDYDLHPALPTFSRPDNWMVRLLSNDHDGDLEFKEMGVAKHVVRQTSVVATVDKLTASLVRIKDYFGWEYVDGKDEQCIEAIVDAHNIEETYIDHESEQWREFYKLNKFDCQVYEIAQSVWRAHIQTVIPYYLQLQRAEPEKEEDEEEGEE
;
A
#
# COMPACT_ATOMS: atom_id res chain seq x y z
N TRP A 1 -11.54 0.55 -81.60
CA TRP A 1 -10.12 0.16 -81.47
C TRP A 1 -9.66 0.45 -80.05
N ASN A 2 -9.00 -0.53 -79.44
CA ASN A 2 -8.65 -0.67 -78.02
C ASN A 2 -7.97 0.54 -77.35
N ARG A 3 -8.31 0.78 -76.08
CA ARG A 3 -7.39 0.64 -74.92
C ARG A 3 -8.08 1.01 -73.60
N GLY A 4 -8.69 -0.01 -72.99
CA GLY A 4 -8.81 -0.11 -71.54
C GLY A 4 -7.54 -0.71 -70.93
N SER A 5 -7.55 -0.82 -69.59
CA SER A 5 -6.56 -1.54 -68.77
C SER A 5 -5.34 -0.76 -68.28
N ARG A 6 -5.54 0.11 -67.29
CA ARG A 6 -4.46 0.50 -66.35
C ARG A 6 -4.85 0.57 -64.87
N ARG A 7 -6.11 0.33 -64.46
CA ARG A 7 -6.53 0.49 -63.05
C ARG A 7 -6.51 -0.78 -62.19
N TYR A 8 -6.20 -1.96 -62.74
CA TYR A 8 -6.24 -3.22 -61.95
C TYR A 8 -4.87 -3.76 -61.50
N LYS A 9 -3.76 -3.06 -61.79
CA LYS A 9 -2.42 -3.57 -61.40
C LYS A 9 -1.90 -3.06 -60.05
N MET A 10 -2.51 -2.03 -59.45
CA MET A 10 -2.03 -1.51 -58.16
C MET A 10 -2.64 -2.23 -56.94
N CYS A 11 -3.87 -2.76 -57.01
CA CYS A 11 -4.45 -3.50 -55.89
C CYS A 11 -3.86 -4.91 -55.70
N ALA A 12 -3.41 -5.56 -56.77
CA ALA A 12 -2.89 -6.94 -56.67
C ALA A 12 -1.54 -7.04 -55.95
N VAL A 13 -0.68 -5.99 -56.05
CA VAL A 13 0.63 -5.98 -55.39
C VAL A 13 0.51 -5.69 -53.89
N VAL A 14 -0.44 -4.84 -53.50
CA VAL A 14 -0.68 -4.50 -52.08
C VAL A 14 -1.33 -5.68 -51.34
N LEU A 15 -2.26 -6.41 -51.96
CA LEU A 15 -2.83 -7.62 -51.35
C LEU A 15 -1.83 -8.78 -51.23
N ALA A 16 -0.90 -8.92 -52.18
CA ALA A 16 0.14 -9.94 -52.12
C ALA A 16 1.17 -9.70 -50.99
N LEU A 17 1.51 -8.43 -50.71
CA LEU A 17 2.42 -8.07 -49.62
C LEU A 17 1.79 -8.28 -48.23
N ILE A 18 0.48 -8.03 -48.08
CA ILE A 18 -0.25 -8.27 -46.82
C ILE A 18 -0.40 -9.78 -46.54
N LEU A 19 -0.61 -10.60 -47.57
CA LEU A 19 -0.70 -12.06 -47.41
C LEU A 19 0.65 -12.72 -47.08
N THR A 20 1.79 -12.20 -47.57
CA THR A 20 3.10 -12.72 -47.17
C THR A 20 3.49 -12.35 -45.74
N ALA A 21 3.04 -11.20 -45.23
CA ALA A 21 3.24 -10.84 -43.82
C ALA A 21 2.38 -11.70 -42.87
N ALA A 22 1.17 -12.08 -43.29
CA ALA A 22 0.28 -12.93 -42.50
C ALA A 22 0.74 -14.41 -42.45
N VAL A 23 1.31 -14.95 -43.53
CA VAL A 23 1.79 -16.35 -43.54
C VAL A 23 3.16 -16.49 -42.84
N GLY A 24 3.99 -15.45 -42.83
CA GLY A 24 5.24 -15.43 -42.06
C GLY A 24 5.04 -15.37 -40.54
N TYR A 25 3.90 -14.85 -40.07
CA TYR A 25 3.58 -14.78 -38.64
C TYR A 25 3.02 -16.12 -38.09
N VAL A 26 2.53 -17.01 -38.96
CA VAL A 26 1.90 -18.28 -38.55
C VAL A 26 2.92 -19.42 -38.41
N TYR A 27 4.13 -19.30 -38.97
CA TYR A 27 5.17 -20.35 -38.88
C TYR A 27 6.25 -20.10 -37.80
N PHE A 28 6.09 -19.09 -36.96
CA PHE A 28 6.90 -18.88 -35.75
C PHE A 28 6.09 -19.10 -34.46
N VAL A 29 5.18 -20.07 -34.47
CA VAL A 29 4.73 -20.73 -33.23
C VAL A 29 5.44 -22.08 -33.18
N GLN A 30 6.72 -22.01 -32.86
CA GLN A 30 7.55 -23.17 -32.63
C GLN A 30 7.24 -23.70 -31.23
N ASP A 31 6.62 -24.88 -31.23
CA ASP A 31 6.46 -25.82 -30.14
C ASP A 31 7.62 -25.75 -29.12
N ARG A 32 7.33 -25.16 -27.96
CA ARG A 32 8.07 -25.35 -26.70
C ARG A 32 7.18 -26.14 -25.74
N SER A 33 6.87 -27.37 -26.11
CA SER A 33 6.52 -28.40 -25.15
C SER A 33 7.77 -28.77 -24.33
N GLY A 34 7.79 -28.37 -23.06
CA GLY A 34 8.80 -28.83 -22.09
C GLY A 34 9.55 -27.72 -21.34
N GLY A 35 8.83 -26.82 -20.68
CA GLY A 35 9.37 -25.94 -19.67
C GLY A 35 8.23 -25.50 -18.77
N SER A 36 8.35 -25.74 -17.48
CA SER A 36 7.39 -25.24 -16.49
C SER A 36 7.30 -23.72 -16.59
N ASP A 37 6.25 -23.21 -17.23
CA ASP A 37 5.84 -21.81 -17.12
C ASP A 37 5.38 -21.56 -15.67
N GLN A 38 6.36 -21.35 -14.80
CA GLN A 38 6.14 -20.66 -13.54
C GLN A 38 5.93 -19.18 -13.88
N ILE A 39 4.66 -18.80 -13.97
CA ILE A 39 4.22 -17.41 -13.77
C ILE A 39 4.69 -17.03 -12.36
N GLY A 40 5.90 -16.47 -12.23
CA GLY A 40 6.52 -16.19 -10.94
C GLY A 40 8.02 -15.83 -10.94
N ASP A 41 8.78 -16.11 -11.99
CA ASP A 41 10.26 -15.92 -12.01
C ASP A 41 10.76 -14.46 -11.98
N ASN A 42 9.87 -13.47 -11.90
CA ASN A 42 10.24 -12.06 -11.70
C ASN A 42 10.16 -11.62 -10.25
N LEU A 43 9.67 -12.46 -9.34
CA LEU A 43 9.72 -12.15 -7.92
C LEU A 43 11.10 -12.51 -7.36
N PRO A 44 11.75 -11.57 -6.67
CA PRO A 44 13.05 -11.81 -6.08
C PRO A 44 12.98 -12.95 -5.04
N ILE A 45 13.92 -13.89 -5.14
CA ILE A 45 13.95 -15.10 -4.31
C ILE A 45 14.63 -14.77 -2.98
N VAL A 46 13.93 -15.01 -1.86
CA VAL A 46 14.51 -14.94 -0.52
C VAL A 46 15.21 -16.27 -0.23
N SER A 47 16.52 -16.24 0.04
CA SER A 47 17.22 -17.44 0.48
C SER A 47 16.83 -17.81 1.91
N THR A 48 17.13 -19.05 2.30
CA THR A 48 16.80 -19.62 3.60
C THR A 48 17.45 -18.91 4.79
N ASP A 49 18.42 -18.04 4.56
CA ASP A 49 19.07 -17.17 5.54
C ASP A 49 18.41 -15.78 5.67
N GLY A 50 17.26 -15.56 5.01
CA GLY A 50 16.53 -14.29 5.01
C GLY A 50 17.16 -13.23 4.10
N LYS A 51 18.22 -13.56 3.35
CA LYS A 51 18.83 -12.62 2.40
C LYS A 51 18.10 -12.60 1.07
N PHE A 52 17.95 -11.39 0.56
CA PHE A 52 17.20 -11.11 -0.65
C PHE A 52 18.11 -11.26 -1.88
N ASN A 53 17.92 -12.33 -2.66
CA ASN A 53 18.69 -12.59 -3.89
C ASN A 53 17.87 -12.22 -5.11
N GLY A 54 17.49 -10.94 -5.22
CA GLY A 54 17.01 -10.40 -6.49
C GLY A 54 18.15 -10.28 -7.51
N ARG A 55 17.82 -10.13 -8.80
CA ARG A 55 18.80 -9.92 -9.89
C ARG A 55 19.70 -8.68 -9.69
N TYR A 56 19.34 -7.82 -8.72
CA TYR A 56 20.11 -6.67 -8.28
C TYR A 56 20.18 -6.61 -6.74
N PRO A 57 21.03 -7.41 -6.09
CA PRO A 57 21.12 -7.49 -4.63
C PRO A 57 21.58 -6.18 -3.95
N ASN A 58 21.98 -5.18 -4.75
CA ASN A 58 22.36 -3.84 -4.30
C ASN A 58 21.49 -2.72 -4.93
N SER A 59 20.35 -3.05 -5.52
CA SER A 59 19.43 -1.99 -5.99
C SER A 59 18.65 -1.41 -4.81
N LEU A 60 18.33 -0.12 -4.88
CA LEU A 60 17.42 0.49 -3.92
C LEU A 60 16.08 -0.26 -3.86
N LEU A 61 15.64 -0.85 -4.97
CA LEU A 61 14.41 -1.65 -5.04
C LEU A 61 14.43 -2.88 -4.13
N THR A 62 15.55 -3.61 -4.05
CA THR A 62 15.67 -4.76 -3.14
C THR A 62 15.66 -4.35 -1.67
N LEU A 63 16.06 -3.11 -1.35
CA LEU A 63 15.99 -2.60 0.01
C LEU A 63 14.54 -2.34 0.45
N PHE A 64 13.68 -1.93 -0.48
CA PHE A 64 12.29 -1.59 -0.19
C PHE A 64 11.32 -2.76 -0.37
N TYR A 65 11.70 -3.86 -1.01
CA TYR A 65 10.84 -5.04 -1.06
C TYR A 65 10.58 -5.59 0.36
N PRO A 66 9.35 -6.04 0.69
CA PRO A 66 8.14 -6.13 -0.15
C PRO A 66 7.27 -4.87 -0.25
N TYR A 67 7.68 -3.75 0.34
CA TYR A 67 6.89 -2.50 0.33
C TYR A 67 6.67 -1.91 -1.06
N THR A 68 7.40 -2.36 -2.07
CA THR A 68 7.13 -2.03 -3.48
C THR A 68 5.77 -2.53 -3.97
N LEU A 69 5.12 -3.44 -3.23
CA LEU A 69 3.76 -3.93 -3.48
C LEU A 69 2.69 -3.04 -2.82
N PHE A 70 3.11 -1.99 -2.10
CA PHE A 70 2.25 -0.89 -1.73
C PHE A 70 2.38 0.24 -2.74
N ARG A 71 1.25 0.85 -3.07
CA ARG A 71 1.22 2.01 -3.97
C ARG A 71 1.57 3.30 -3.24
N ASP A 72 2.06 4.28 -3.99
CA ASP A 72 2.29 5.62 -3.45
C ASP A 72 0.95 6.32 -3.22
N ILE A 73 0.66 6.69 -1.98
CA ILE A 73 -0.64 7.26 -1.59
C ILE A 73 -0.87 8.68 -2.16
N VAL A 74 0.17 9.39 -2.59
CA VAL A 74 0.07 10.74 -3.14
C VAL A 74 0.08 10.72 -4.66
N LEU A 75 0.97 9.95 -5.26
CA LEU A 75 1.20 9.98 -6.71
C LEU A 75 0.26 9.07 -7.50
N ASP A 76 -0.18 7.95 -6.93
CA ASP A 76 -1.03 6.97 -7.63
C ASP A 76 -2.52 7.20 -7.32
N GLN A 77 -3.03 8.39 -7.64
CA GLN A 77 -4.45 8.74 -7.56
C GLN A 77 -5.03 8.94 -8.99
N PRO A 78 -6.28 8.51 -9.28
CA PRO A 78 -7.26 7.97 -8.35
C PRO A 78 -6.97 6.53 -7.91
N LEU A 79 -7.55 6.10 -6.78
CA LEU A 79 -7.48 4.71 -6.34
C LEU A 79 -8.16 3.78 -7.36
N PRO A 80 -7.43 2.84 -7.99
CA PRO A 80 -8.01 1.77 -8.80
C PRO A 80 -8.98 0.89 -8.01
N GLU A 81 -9.91 0.23 -8.70
CA GLU A 81 -10.82 -0.74 -8.06
C GLU A 81 -10.14 -2.03 -7.60
N SER A 82 -9.01 -2.38 -8.20
CA SER A 82 -8.24 -3.59 -7.87
C SER A 82 -7.36 -3.43 -6.63
N ASP A 83 -7.14 -2.20 -6.17
CA ASP A 83 -6.33 -1.92 -4.98
C ASP A 83 -7.10 -2.32 -3.71
N VAL A 84 -6.37 -2.92 -2.77
CA VAL A 84 -6.95 -3.45 -1.53
C VAL A 84 -6.38 -2.69 -0.33
N ALA A 85 -7.27 -2.28 0.56
CA ALA A 85 -6.89 -1.57 1.77
C ALA A 85 -6.18 -2.50 2.75
N PHE A 86 -5.09 -2.01 3.34
CA PHE A 86 -4.32 -2.71 4.36
C PHE A 86 -4.22 -1.85 5.61
N PHE A 87 -4.86 -2.29 6.69
CA PHE A 87 -4.66 -1.72 8.00
C PHE A 87 -3.49 -2.42 8.70
N TRP A 88 -2.35 -1.74 8.76
CA TRP A 88 -1.24 -2.19 9.59
C TRP A 88 -1.39 -1.67 11.01
N HIS A 89 -1.39 -2.58 11.99
CA HIS A 89 -1.53 -2.25 13.40
C HIS A 89 -0.41 -2.88 14.23
N ALA A 90 0.55 -2.05 14.64
CA ALA A 90 1.60 -2.45 15.57
C ALA A 90 1.06 -2.64 17.00
N HIS A 91 0.10 -1.81 17.40
CA HIS A 91 -0.40 -1.74 18.76
C HIS A 91 -1.73 -2.49 18.90
N LYS A 92 -1.91 -3.14 20.05
CA LYS A 92 -3.13 -3.89 20.36
C LYS A 92 -4.33 -2.97 20.56
N SER A 93 -4.13 -1.79 21.17
CA SER A 93 -5.23 -0.86 21.38
C SER A 93 -5.72 -0.23 20.08
N ASP A 94 -4.79 0.13 19.18
CA ASP A 94 -5.11 0.64 17.84
C ASP A 94 -5.93 -0.38 17.05
N GLU A 95 -5.52 -1.64 17.07
CA GLU A 95 -6.23 -2.73 16.39
C GLU A 95 -7.71 -2.75 16.76
N ARG A 96 -8.03 -2.84 18.06
CA ARG A 96 -9.40 -2.99 18.53
C ARG A 96 -10.29 -1.84 18.06
N ILE A 97 -9.79 -0.62 18.20
CA ILE A 97 -10.58 0.60 18.01
C ILE A 97 -10.84 0.84 16.54
N VAL A 98 -9.79 0.71 15.71
CA VAL A 98 -9.93 0.90 14.27
C VAL A 98 -10.77 -0.23 13.69
N LYS A 99 -10.59 -1.49 14.08
CA LYS A 99 -11.44 -2.61 13.61
C LYS A 99 -12.91 -2.38 13.95
N GLU A 100 -13.21 -2.00 15.19
CA GLU A 100 -14.59 -1.72 15.62
C GLU A 100 -15.21 -0.60 14.79
N MET A 101 -14.45 0.45 14.47
CA MET A 101 -14.92 1.53 13.60
C MET A 101 -15.17 1.05 12.16
N LEU A 102 -14.21 0.32 11.57
CA LEU A 102 -14.32 -0.19 10.19
C LEU A 102 -15.55 -1.09 10.04
N THR A 103 -15.86 -1.92 11.04
CA THR A 103 -17.03 -2.82 10.98
C THR A 103 -18.33 -2.11 11.35
N SER A 104 -18.33 -1.35 12.45
CA SER A 104 -19.59 -0.86 13.06
C SER A 104 -20.08 0.44 12.43
N CYS A 105 -19.17 1.31 11.99
CA CYS A 105 -19.52 2.58 11.36
C CYS A 105 -19.52 2.50 9.83
N LEU A 106 -18.61 1.71 9.24
CA LEU A 106 -18.41 1.65 7.79
C LEU A 106 -18.87 0.33 7.13
N GLY A 107 -19.21 -0.70 7.91
CA GLY A 107 -19.74 -1.96 7.35
C GLY A 107 -18.75 -2.66 6.41
N LEU A 108 -17.45 -2.55 6.70
CA LEU A 108 -16.37 -3.17 5.95
C LEU A 108 -16.10 -4.59 6.43
N ASP A 109 -15.64 -5.43 5.50
CA ASP A 109 -15.32 -6.84 5.75
C ASP A 109 -13.84 -6.98 6.10
N LEU A 110 -13.55 -7.43 7.32
CA LEU A 110 -12.17 -7.58 7.78
C LEU A 110 -11.60 -8.95 7.38
N VAL A 111 -10.42 -8.93 6.78
CA VAL A 111 -9.60 -10.10 6.50
C VAL A 111 -8.42 -10.09 7.47
N GLU A 112 -8.51 -10.88 8.54
CA GLU A 112 -7.49 -10.88 9.59
C GLU A 112 -6.35 -11.85 9.31
N LEU A 113 -5.13 -11.33 9.23
CA LEU A 113 -3.90 -12.07 9.00
C LEU A 113 -2.96 -11.91 10.20
N ASN A 114 -3.41 -12.40 11.35
CA ASN A 114 -2.74 -12.22 12.66
C ASN A 114 -1.62 -13.24 12.94
N ASP A 115 -1.27 -14.10 11.98
CA ASP A 115 -0.20 -15.10 12.13
C ASP A 115 0.46 -15.44 10.80
N LYS A 116 1.72 -15.89 10.84
CA LYS A 116 2.49 -16.20 9.63
C LYS A 116 1.90 -17.34 8.79
N LYS A 117 1.13 -18.25 9.39
CA LYS A 117 0.52 -19.38 8.68
C LYS A 117 -0.73 -18.93 7.91
N SER A 118 -1.54 -18.03 8.47
CA SER A 118 -2.66 -17.41 7.74
C SER A 118 -2.16 -16.54 6.59
N ILE A 119 -1.10 -15.76 6.80
CA ILE A 119 -0.46 -14.98 5.72
C ILE A 119 0.03 -15.89 4.60
N LYS A 120 0.79 -16.94 4.92
CA LYS A 120 1.28 -17.90 3.91
C LYS A 120 0.14 -18.55 3.14
N ARG A 121 -0.94 -18.93 3.83
CA ARG A 121 -2.13 -19.48 3.18
C ARG A 121 -2.77 -18.46 2.24
N ALA A 122 -2.84 -17.18 2.63
CA ALA A 122 -3.39 -16.12 1.80
C ALA A 122 -2.58 -15.94 0.50
N ILE A 123 -1.26 -16.02 0.58
CA ILE A 123 -0.36 -16.02 -0.59
C ILE A 123 -0.63 -17.26 -1.46
N ASP A 124 -0.64 -18.46 -0.87
CA ASP A 124 -0.80 -19.73 -1.59
C ASP A 124 -2.12 -19.81 -2.41
N VAL A 125 -3.18 -19.13 -1.94
CA VAL A 125 -4.49 -19.11 -2.61
C VAL A 125 -4.74 -17.84 -3.43
N ASN A 126 -3.74 -16.96 -3.56
CA ASN A 126 -3.87 -15.64 -4.18
C ASN A 126 -5.08 -14.85 -3.68
N LEU A 127 -5.23 -14.78 -2.35
CA LEU A 127 -6.42 -14.23 -1.67
C LEU A 127 -6.81 -12.85 -2.21
N VAL A 128 -5.83 -11.98 -2.46
CA VAL A 128 -6.04 -10.59 -2.86
C VAL A 128 -6.83 -10.45 -4.16
N SER A 129 -6.70 -11.40 -5.08
CA SER A 129 -7.41 -11.38 -6.37
C SER A 129 -8.93 -11.51 -6.25
N GLY A 130 -9.42 -12.06 -5.14
CA GLY A 130 -10.85 -12.18 -4.84
C GLY A 130 -11.41 -11.05 -3.97
N LEU A 131 -10.56 -10.13 -3.51
CA LEU A 131 -10.98 -9.04 -2.64
C LEU A 131 -11.48 -7.84 -3.44
N THR A 132 -12.31 -7.03 -2.79
CA THR A 132 -12.90 -5.80 -3.33
C THR A 132 -12.62 -4.64 -2.39
N ARG A 133 -12.95 -3.40 -2.77
CA ARG A 133 -12.77 -2.21 -1.93
C ARG A 133 -13.53 -2.21 -0.60
N ARG A 134 -14.49 -3.13 -0.42
CA ARG A 134 -15.18 -3.35 0.87
C ARG A 134 -14.35 -4.16 1.87
N HIS A 135 -13.34 -4.86 1.39
CA HIS A 135 -12.47 -5.68 2.22
C HIS A 135 -11.29 -4.86 2.72
N VAL A 136 -10.93 -5.07 3.99
CA VAL A 136 -9.73 -4.51 4.60
C VAL A 136 -8.90 -5.64 5.17
N ILE A 137 -7.69 -5.81 4.64
CA ILE A 137 -6.71 -6.72 5.26
C ILE A 137 -6.21 -6.07 6.55
N THR A 138 -6.14 -6.83 7.63
CA THR A 138 -5.60 -6.36 8.91
C THR A 138 -4.49 -7.29 9.36
N SER A 139 -3.35 -6.73 9.77
CA SER A 139 -2.23 -7.53 10.30
C SER A 139 -1.25 -6.68 11.10
N PRO A 140 -0.60 -7.26 12.13
CA PRO A 140 0.60 -6.67 12.73
C PRO A 140 1.87 -6.89 11.89
N PHE A 141 1.89 -7.88 10.98
CA PHE A 141 3.06 -8.29 10.21
C PHE A 141 3.14 -7.52 8.88
N ILE A 142 3.61 -6.27 8.93
CA ILE A 142 3.65 -5.38 7.77
C ILE A 142 4.40 -5.98 6.57
N ARG A 143 5.56 -6.63 6.79
CA ARG A 143 6.40 -7.15 5.72
C ARG A 143 5.82 -8.41 5.11
N GLU A 144 5.50 -9.39 5.93
CA GLU A 144 4.93 -10.65 5.47
C GLU A 144 3.57 -10.43 4.80
N THR A 145 2.77 -9.47 5.30
CA THR A 145 1.48 -9.14 4.66
C THR A 145 1.65 -8.38 3.36
N ALA A 146 2.71 -7.58 3.19
CA ALA A 146 2.98 -6.92 1.91
C ALA A 146 3.17 -7.94 0.76
N GLU A 147 3.65 -9.15 1.05
CA GLU A 147 3.79 -10.24 0.06
C GLU A 147 2.46 -10.87 -0.36
N VAL A 148 1.36 -10.57 0.33
CA VAL A 148 -0.01 -11.01 -0.07
C VAL A 148 -0.49 -10.24 -1.30
N PHE A 149 0.01 -9.02 -1.50
CA PHE A 149 -0.37 -8.16 -2.62
C PHE A 149 0.39 -8.55 -3.90
N THR A 150 -0.15 -8.14 -5.04
CA THR A 150 0.43 -8.43 -6.35
C THR A 150 0.54 -7.15 -7.18
N MET A 151 1.17 -7.25 -8.34
CA MET A 151 1.24 -6.13 -9.30
C MET A 151 -0.13 -5.81 -9.93
N ASP A 152 -1.11 -6.72 -9.82
CA ASP A 152 -2.47 -6.51 -10.31
C ASP A 152 -3.40 -5.99 -9.21
N ASN A 153 -3.10 -6.33 -7.95
CA ASN A 153 -3.83 -5.93 -6.75
C ASN A 153 -2.87 -5.38 -5.70
N PHE A 154 -2.54 -4.09 -5.82
CA PHE A 154 -1.63 -3.45 -4.90
C PHE A 154 -2.29 -3.20 -3.54
N GLY A 155 -1.46 -3.16 -2.50
CA GLY A 155 -1.90 -2.74 -1.17
C GLY A 155 -1.92 -1.22 -1.04
N ARG A 156 -2.93 -0.71 -0.33
CA ARG A 156 -3.01 0.68 0.13
C ARG A 156 -2.99 0.69 1.64
N MET A 157 -1.80 0.93 2.18
CA MET A 157 -1.61 0.85 3.63
C MET A 157 -2.13 2.10 4.32
N PHE A 158 -2.71 1.90 5.50
CA PHE A 158 -2.89 2.95 6.49
C PHE A 158 -2.55 2.40 7.87
N ALA A 159 -2.14 3.27 8.78
CA ALA A 159 -1.72 2.89 10.11
C ALA A 159 -1.91 4.04 11.10
N VAL A 160 -2.16 3.69 12.37
CA VAL A 160 -2.18 4.61 13.49
C VAL A 160 -0.79 4.64 14.11
N TRP A 161 -0.24 5.85 14.26
CA TRP A 161 1.09 6.06 14.81
C TRP A 161 0.99 6.68 16.20
N ARG A 162 1.75 6.09 17.13
CA ARG A 162 1.87 6.50 18.52
C ARG A 162 3.28 6.92 18.83
N HIS A 163 3.42 7.78 19.83
CA HIS A 163 4.71 8.08 20.40
C HIS A 163 5.37 6.77 20.83
N PRO A 164 6.65 6.54 20.52
CA PRO A 164 7.37 5.33 20.93
C PRO A 164 7.47 5.14 22.44
N LEU A 165 6.86 5.96 23.29
CA LEU A 165 6.80 5.70 24.73
C LEU A 165 5.60 4.81 25.08
N ASP A 166 4.54 4.91 24.27
CA ASP A 166 3.30 4.20 24.47
C ASP A 166 3.36 2.84 23.76
N TYR A 167 4.13 1.93 24.37
CA TYR A 167 4.42 0.59 23.85
C TYR A 167 3.36 -0.43 24.31
N ASP A 168 2.21 -0.50 23.65
CA ASP A 168 1.23 -1.59 23.79
C ASP A 168 1.26 -2.54 22.58
N LEU A 169 2.47 -3.01 22.25
CA LEU A 169 2.70 -3.86 21.07
C LEU A 169 1.81 -5.09 21.03
N HIS A 170 1.37 -5.41 19.83
CA HIS A 170 0.62 -6.63 19.57
C HIS A 170 1.48 -7.87 19.92
N PRO A 171 0.95 -8.84 20.69
CA PRO A 171 1.74 -9.97 21.22
C PRO A 171 2.27 -10.92 20.15
N ALA A 172 1.72 -10.88 18.94
CA ALA A 172 2.21 -11.68 17.81
C ALA A 172 3.43 -11.07 17.11
N LEU A 173 3.77 -9.81 17.40
CA LEU A 173 4.93 -9.17 16.78
C LEU A 173 6.23 -9.90 17.16
N PRO A 174 7.24 -9.88 16.26
CA PRO A 174 8.54 -10.46 16.57
C PRO A 174 9.16 -9.76 17.78
N THR A 175 9.76 -10.55 18.66
CA THR A 175 10.62 -10.02 19.72
C THR A 175 12.02 -9.85 19.15
N PHE A 176 12.63 -8.70 19.44
CA PHE A 176 14.01 -8.42 19.04
C PHE A 176 14.95 -8.66 20.21
N SER A 177 16.17 -9.09 19.90
CA SER A 177 17.24 -9.27 20.89
C SER A 177 17.57 -7.95 21.61
N ARG A 178 17.39 -6.84 20.89
CA ARG A 178 17.59 -5.48 21.37
C ARG A 178 16.24 -4.76 21.51
N PRO A 179 15.95 -4.15 22.68
CA PRO A 179 14.69 -3.44 22.90
C PRO A 179 14.68 -2.02 22.32
N ASP A 180 15.79 -1.55 21.75
CA ASP A 180 15.90 -0.20 21.20
C ASP A 180 15.38 -0.10 19.76
N ASN A 181 14.74 1.03 19.44
CA ASN A 181 14.31 1.41 18.10
C ASN A 181 13.48 0.33 17.38
N TRP A 182 12.55 -0.29 18.13
CA TRP A 182 11.78 -1.44 17.68
C TRP A 182 11.08 -1.19 16.34
N MET A 183 10.57 0.02 16.11
CA MET A 183 9.74 0.35 14.95
C MET A 183 10.61 0.37 13.72
N VAL A 184 11.77 1.01 13.82
CA VAL A 184 12.77 1.02 12.73
C VAL A 184 13.28 -0.39 12.45
N ARG A 185 13.52 -1.20 13.48
CA ARG A 185 13.91 -2.63 13.31
C ARG A 185 12.84 -3.42 12.57
N LEU A 186 11.57 -3.25 12.95
CA LEU A 186 10.44 -3.92 12.32
C LEU A 186 10.31 -3.52 10.84
N LEU A 187 10.37 -2.23 10.54
CA LEU A 187 10.19 -1.71 9.18
C LEU A 187 11.39 -2.04 8.28
N SER A 188 12.61 -1.90 8.78
CA SER A 188 13.83 -2.18 8.01
C SER A 188 14.17 -3.68 7.91
N ASN A 189 13.53 -4.52 8.75
CA ASN A 189 13.86 -5.93 8.91
C ASN A 189 15.29 -6.20 9.43
N ASP A 190 15.83 -5.28 10.23
CA ASP A 190 17.12 -5.45 10.89
C ASP A 190 16.92 -5.74 12.38
N HIS A 191 17.04 -7.01 12.76
CA HIS A 191 16.70 -7.49 14.10
C HIS A 191 17.86 -7.43 15.10
N ASP A 192 19.10 -7.54 14.62
CA ASP A 192 20.27 -7.76 15.47
C ASP A 192 21.40 -6.75 15.23
N GLY A 193 21.39 -6.06 14.09
CA GLY A 193 22.41 -5.09 13.71
C GLY A 193 22.35 -3.79 14.51
N ASP A 194 23.46 -3.05 14.44
CA ASP A 194 23.45 -1.63 14.76
C ASP A 194 22.70 -0.91 13.63
N LEU A 195 21.66 -0.16 14.00
CA LEU A 195 20.88 0.60 13.03
C LEU A 195 21.70 1.75 12.48
N GLU A 196 21.73 1.90 11.16
CA GLU A 196 22.35 3.02 10.48
C GLU A 196 21.29 3.91 9.81
N PHE A 197 21.77 4.95 9.09
CA PHE A 197 20.89 5.84 8.33
C PHE A 197 20.11 5.12 7.23
N LYS A 198 20.58 3.96 6.79
CA LYS A 198 19.95 3.15 5.75
C LYS A 198 18.62 2.56 6.25
N GLU A 199 18.62 1.92 7.40
CA GLU A 199 17.43 1.31 8.02
C GLU A 199 16.42 2.39 8.39
N MET A 200 16.91 3.52 8.91
CA MET A 200 16.11 4.70 9.13
C MET A 200 15.49 5.23 7.82
N GLY A 201 16.23 5.19 6.71
CA GLY A 201 15.75 5.55 5.38
C GLY A 201 14.57 4.70 4.92
N VAL A 202 14.61 3.38 5.19
CA VAL A 202 13.51 2.45 4.90
C VAL A 202 12.27 2.82 5.70
N ALA A 203 12.41 2.99 7.02
CA ALA A 203 11.29 3.38 7.88
C ALA A 203 10.64 4.69 7.43
N LYS A 204 11.45 5.71 7.10
CA LYS A 204 10.96 6.99 6.58
C LYS A 204 10.19 6.84 5.27
N HIS A 205 10.66 5.99 4.36
CA HIS A 205 9.99 5.71 3.09
C HIS A 205 8.62 5.08 3.31
N VAL A 206 8.54 4.05 4.14
CA VAL A 206 7.27 3.37 4.47
C VAL A 206 6.25 4.38 5.00
N VAL A 207 6.62 5.20 5.98
CA VAL A 207 5.73 6.23 6.56
C VAL A 207 5.24 7.22 5.50
N ARG A 208 6.15 7.74 4.67
CA ARG A 208 5.87 8.87 3.77
C ARG A 208 5.09 8.50 2.52
N GLN A 209 5.42 7.35 1.94
CA GLN A 209 4.96 7.02 0.58
C GLN A 209 3.91 5.90 0.59
N THR A 210 4.01 4.95 1.52
CA THR A 210 3.14 3.77 1.47
C THR A 210 1.91 3.85 2.38
N SER A 211 1.93 4.73 3.39
CA SER A 211 0.91 4.77 4.44
C SER A 211 0.08 6.04 4.41
N VAL A 212 -1.26 5.91 4.41
CA VAL A 212 -2.11 6.97 4.96
C VAL A 212 -1.92 6.96 6.48
N VAL A 213 -1.32 8.02 6.99
CA VAL A 213 -0.93 8.14 8.40
C VAL A 213 -2.11 8.68 9.19
N ALA A 214 -2.43 7.99 10.29
CA ALA A 214 -3.25 8.46 11.39
C ALA A 214 -2.38 8.66 12.64
N THR A 215 -2.79 9.56 13.53
CA THR A 215 -2.16 9.77 14.84
C THR A 215 -3.20 9.67 15.94
N VAL A 216 -2.81 9.17 17.11
CA VAL A 216 -3.74 8.95 18.23
C VAL A 216 -4.36 10.26 18.74
N ASP A 217 -3.58 11.33 18.84
CA ASP A 217 -4.02 12.65 19.28
C ASP A 217 -5.05 13.32 18.35
N LYS A 218 -5.21 12.79 17.13
CA LYS A 218 -6.16 13.23 16.10
C LYS A 218 -6.91 12.03 15.50
N LEU A 219 -7.19 11.00 16.29
CA LEU A 219 -7.68 9.73 15.76
C LEU A 219 -8.98 9.89 14.96
N THR A 220 -9.99 10.57 15.49
CA THR A 220 -11.26 10.83 14.78
C THR A 220 -11.02 11.47 13.41
N ALA A 221 -10.33 12.62 13.38
CA ALA A 221 -10.04 13.33 12.13
C ALA A 221 -9.19 12.50 11.15
N SER A 222 -8.31 11.64 11.68
CA SER A 222 -7.51 10.72 10.87
C SER A 222 -8.38 9.65 10.22
N LEU A 223 -9.32 9.07 10.97
CA LEU A 223 -10.20 8.01 10.49
C LEU A 223 -11.21 8.52 9.46
N VAL A 224 -11.75 9.73 9.65
CA VAL A 224 -12.59 10.41 8.64
C VAL A 224 -11.79 10.63 7.35
N ARG A 225 -10.54 11.09 7.45
CA ARG A 225 -9.67 11.27 6.28
C ARG A 225 -9.39 9.95 5.55
N ILE A 226 -9.12 8.88 6.31
CA ILE A 226 -8.91 7.54 5.74
C ILE A 226 -10.18 7.09 5.01
N LYS A 227 -11.35 7.20 5.63
CA LYS A 227 -12.64 6.90 5.01
C LYS A 227 -12.81 7.62 3.68
N ASP A 228 -12.59 8.94 3.68
CA ASP A 228 -12.75 9.77 2.49
C ASP A 228 -11.74 9.44 1.40
N TYR A 229 -10.48 9.15 1.75
CA TYR A 229 -9.45 8.73 0.81
C TYR A 229 -9.81 7.41 0.10
N PHE A 230 -10.33 6.44 0.84
CA PHE A 230 -10.74 5.16 0.28
C PHE A 230 -12.08 5.20 -0.45
N GLY A 231 -12.87 6.26 -0.24
CA GLY A 231 -14.23 6.37 -0.76
C GLY A 231 -15.21 5.46 -0.02
N TRP A 232 -14.95 5.17 1.26
CA TRP A 232 -15.86 4.40 2.08
C TRP A 232 -17.05 5.23 2.54
N GLU A 233 -18.19 4.57 2.67
CA GLU A 233 -19.45 5.16 3.09
C GLU A 233 -19.81 4.65 4.49
N TYR A 234 -20.59 5.45 5.21
CA TYR A 234 -21.15 5.03 6.48
C TYR A 234 -22.27 4.01 6.24
N VAL A 235 -22.46 3.10 7.19
CA VAL A 235 -23.66 2.26 7.25
C VAL A 235 -24.89 3.15 7.41
N ASP A 236 -26.03 2.74 6.84
CA ASP A 236 -27.30 3.48 6.94
C ASP A 236 -27.61 3.93 8.37
N GLY A 237 -27.81 5.24 8.54
CA GLY A 237 -28.10 5.85 9.85
C GLY A 237 -26.88 6.07 10.75
N LYS A 238 -25.66 5.84 10.25
CA LYS A 238 -24.40 6.24 10.89
C LYS A 238 -23.78 7.45 10.20
N ASP A 239 -22.94 8.15 10.93
CA ASP A 239 -22.19 9.32 10.48
C ASP A 239 -20.87 9.43 11.26
N GLU A 240 -20.22 10.58 11.18
CA GLU A 240 -18.97 10.87 11.89
C GLU A 240 -19.09 10.72 13.43
N GLN A 241 -20.28 10.93 14.01
CA GLN A 241 -20.51 10.76 15.45
C GLN A 241 -20.35 9.29 15.87
N CYS A 242 -20.55 8.34 14.96
CA CYS A 242 -20.25 6.93 15.22
C CYS A 242 -18.76 6.72 15.52
N ILE A 243 -17.88 7.38 14.76
CA ILE A 243 -16.42 7.30 14.94
C ILE A 243 -16.04 7.97 16.27
N GLU A 244 -16.54 9.19 16.51
CA GLU A 244 -16.30 9.93 17.75
C GLU A 244 -16.71 9.11 18.98
N ALA A 245 -17.91 8.53 18.97
CA ALA A 245 -18.41 7.73 20.08
C ALA A 245 -17.52 6.51 20.38
N ILE A 246 -16.96 5.85 19.36
CA ILE A 246 -16.04 4.72 19.56
C ILE A 246 -14.71 5.21 20.13
N VAL A 247 -14.15 6.30 19.61
CA VAL A 247 -12.89 6.89 20.11
C VAL A 247 -13.04 7.30 21.57
N ASP A 248 -14.12 8.00 21.91
CA ASP A 248 -14.43 8.46 23.26
C ASP A 248 -14.66 7.29 24.23
N ALA A 249 -15.40 6.26 23.80
CA ALA A 249 -15.66 5.07 24.62
C ALA A 249 -14.39 4.31 25.03
N HIS A 250 -13.34 4.41 24.21
CA HIS A 250 -12.06 3.76 24.48
C HIS A 250 -11.08 4.59 25.31
N ASN A 251 -11.34 5.89 25.48
CA ASN A 251 -10.52 6.84 26.22
C ASN A 251 -9.01 6.67 25.96
N ILE A 252 -8.62 6.71 24.69
CA ILE A 252 -7.21 6.59 24.33
C ILE A 252 -6.50 7.89 24.70
N GLU A 253 -5.50 7.77 25.57
CA GLU A 253 -4.61 8.87 25.90
C GLU A 253 -3.18 8.47 25.52
N GLU A 254 -2.47 9.38 24.86
CA GLU A 254 -1.05 9.20 24.58
C GLU A 254 -0.25 9.57 25.84
N THR A 255 0.67 8.70 26.24
CA THR A 255 1.52 8.98 27.41
C THR A 255 2.49 10.11 27.07
N TYR A 256 2.41 11.22 27.82
CA TYR A 256 3.35 12.34 27.71
C TYR A 256 4.42 12.27 28.80
N ILE A 257 5.68 12.37 28.40
CA ILE A 257 6.82 12.55 29.31
C ILE A 257 7.43 13.90 29.03
N ASP A 258 7.76 14.65 30.08
CA ASP A 258 8.47 15.91 29.96
C ASP A 258 9.83 15.70 29.24
N HIS A 259 10.02 16.41 28.13
CA HIS A 259 11.23 16.33 27.31
C HIS A 259 12.50 16.81 28.05
N GLU A 260 12.36 17.52 29.17
CA GLU A 260 13.49 17.95 30.00
C GLU A 260 13.87 16.91 31.07
N SER A 261 13.00 15.92 31.30
CA SER A 261 13.21 14.90 32.33
C SER A 261 14.41 14.00 32.04
N GLU A 262 14.99 13.45 33.11
CA GLU A 262 16.06 12.44 32.98
C GLU A 262 15.56 11.16 32.30
N GLN A 263 14.34 10.72 32.65
CA GLN A 263 13.69 9.58 32.03
C GLN A 263 13.55 9.74 30.51
N TRP A 264 13.14 10.92 30.04
CA TRP A 264 13.07 11.21 28.59
C TRP A 264 14.46 11.13 27.94
N ARG A 265 15.48 11.73 28.56
CA ARG A 265 16.85 11.72 28.02
C ARG A 265 17.40 10.31 27.87
N GLU A 266 17.15 9.43 28.86
CA GLU A 266 17.54 8.02 28.78
C GLU A 266 16.76 7.27 27.71
N PHE A 267 15.44 7.45 27.66
CA PHE A 267 14.58 6.84 26.66
C PHE A 267 14.97 7.25 25.25
N TYR A 268 15.11 8.56 25.00
CA TYR A 268 15.48 9.12 23.69
C TYR A 268 16.86 8.67 23.24
N LYS A 269 17.82 8.50 24.17
CA LYS A 269 19.15 7.97 23.86
C LYS A 269 19.08 6.56 23.27
N LEU A 270 18.16 5.72 23.78
CA LEU A 270 17.95 4.37 23.28
C LEU A 270 17.09 4.37 22.00
N ASN A 271 16.01 5.16 21.97
CA ASN A 271 14.98 5.10 20.92
C ASN A 271 15.00 6.29 19.95
N LYS A 272 16.19 6.86 19.72
CA LYS A 272 16.37 8.06 18.89
C LYS A 272 15.74 7.94 17.51
N PHE A 273 15.90 6.79 16.84
CA PHE A 273 15.38 6.62 15.49
C PHE A 273 13.87 6.44 15.49
N ASP A 274 13.29 5.71 16.43
CA ASP A 274 11.84 5.61 16.56
C ASP A 274 11.19 6.97 16.83
N CYS A 275 11.78 7.79 17.71
CA CYS A 275 11.31 9.17 17.94
C CYS A 275 11.32 9.99 16.64
N GLN A 276 12.38 9.88 15.83
CA GLN A 276 12.44 10.56 14.54
C GLN A 276 11.42 10.02 13.51
N VAL A 277 11.14 8.71 13.52
CA VAL A 277 10.10 8.12 12.66
C VAL A 277 8.73 8.66 13.04
N TYR A 278 8.46 8.76 14.35
CA TYR A 278 7.22 9.31 14.86
C TYR A 278 7.04 10.80 14.51
N GLU A 279 8.09 11.63 14.67
CA GLU A 279 8.07 13.03 14.23
C GLU A 279 7.76 13.15 12.73
N ILE A 280 8.28 12.23 11.93
CA ILE A 280 7.98 12.16 10.49
C ILE A 280 6.54 11.74 10.25
N ALA A 281 6.02 10.76 10.98
CA ALA A 281 4.60 10.38 10.89
C ALA A 281 3.69 11.58 11.20
N GLN A 282 3.97 12.33 12.27
CA GLN A 282 3.23 13.56 12.56
C GLN A 282 3.33 14.60 11.44
N SER A 283 4.53 14.80 10.86
CA SER A 283 4.72 15.70 9.73
C SER A 283 3.94 15.25 8.49
N VAL A 284 3.91 13.95 8.21
CA VAL A 284 3.19 13.35 7.08
C VAL A 284 1.69 13.48 7.29
N TRP A 285 1.18 13.24 8.50
CA TRP A 285 -0.23 13.47 8.84
C TRP A 285 -0.68 14.91 8.56
N ARG A 286 0.16 15.90 8.87
CA ARG A 286 -0.13 17.32 8.55
C ARG A 286 -0.11 17.56 7.04
N ALA A 287 0.86 16.97 6.32
CA ALA A 287 0.96 17.09 4.87
C ALA A 287 -0.21 16.41 4.14
N HIS A 288 -0.82 15.37 4.72
CA HIS A 288 -1.98 14.68 4.16
C HIS A 288 -3.20 15.57 3.99
N ILE A 289 -3.30 16.67 4.74
CA ILE A 289 -4.36 17.68 4.52
C ILE A 289 -4.35 18.21 3.08
N GLN A 290 -3.19 18.25 2.44
CA GLN A 290 -3.03 18.77 1.07
C GLN A 290 -2.84 17.67 0.03
N THR A 291 -2.30 16.52 0.42
CA THR A 291 -1.80 15.48 -0.50
C THR A 291 -2.72 14.26 -0.59
N VAL A 292 -3.46 13.96 0.47
CA VAL A 292 -4.43 12.86 0.50
C VAL A 292 -5.80 13.45 0.14
N ILE A 293 -6.16 13.30 -1.13
CA ILE A 293 -7.37 13.89 -1.68
C ILE A 293 -8.54 12.91 -1.49
N PRO A 294 -9.74 13.36 -1.08
CA PRO A 294 -10.93 12.52 -1.03
C PRO A 294 -11.22 11.82 -2.36
N TYR A 295 -11.67 10.56 -2.31
CA TYR A 295 -11.85 9.71 -3.49
C TYR A 295 -12.72 10.35 -4.58
N TYR A 296 -13.82 11.00 -4.20
CA TYR A 296 -14.69 11.68 -5.17
C TYR A 296 -13.98 12.81 -5.94
N LEU A 297 -13.07 13.55 -5.29
CA LEU A 297 -12.26 14.57 -5.94
C LEU A 297 -11.16 13.96 -6.81
N GLN A 298 -10.64 12.79 -6.45
CA GLN A 298 -9.70 12.08 -7.29
C GLN A 298 -10.34 11.70 -8.63
N LEU A 299 -11.58 11.19 -8.60
CA LEU A 299 -12.34 10.85 -9.79
C LEU A 299 -12.61 12.09 -10.66
N GLN A 300 -13.06 13.20 -10.06
CA GLN A 300 -13.28 14.45 -10.79
C GLN A 300 -12.02 14.98 -11.49
N ARG A 301 -10.84 14.82 -10.88
CA ARG A 301 -9.56 15.24 -11.47
C ARG A 301 -9.04 14.32 -12.57
N ALA A 302 -9.51 13.06 -12.58
CA ALA A 302 -9.11 12.07 -13.57
C ALA A 302 -9.95 12.14 -14.84
N GLU A 303 -11.15 12.71 -14.78
CA GLU A 303 -11.97 12.96 -15.96
C GLU A 303 -11.27 13.99 -16.86
N PRO A 304 -10.98 13.66 -18.13
CA PRO A 304 -10.46 14.67 -19.04
C PRO A 304 -11.48 15.80 -19.11
N GLU A 305 -11.02 17.05 -18.99
CA GLU A 305 -11.84 18.21 -19.28
C GLU A 305 -12.49 17.93 -20.64
N LYS A 306 -13.81 17.72 -20.65
CA LYS A 306 -14.54 17.68 -21.91
C LYS A 306 -14.28 19.05 -22.49
N GLU A 307 -13.43 19.12 -23.51
CA GLU A 307 -13.32 20.31 -24.35
C GLU A 307 -14.78 20.64 -24.67
N GLU A 308 -15.27 21.73 -24.08
CA GLU A 308 -16.55 22.28 -24.46
C GLU A 308 -16.32 22.61 -25.92
N ASP A 309 -16.77 21.72 -26.81
CA ASP A 309 -16.82 21.99 -28.23
C ASP A 309 -17.63 23.28 -28.32
N GLU A 310 -16.91 24.41 -28.43
CA GLU A 310 -17.45 25.70 -28.77
C GLU A 310 -18.08 25.48 -30.14
N GLU A 311 -19.35 25.05 -30.14
CA GLU A 311 -20.25 25.26 -31.26
C GLU A 311 -20.33 26.79 -31.41
N GLU A 312 -19.31 27.35 -32.08
CA GLU A 312 -19.38 28.63 -32.77
C GLU A 312 -20.57 28.51 -33.72
N GLY A 313 -21.75 28.88 -33.20
CA GLY A 313 -22.90 29.19 -34.00
C GLY A 313 -22.54 30.35 -34.91
N GLU A 314 -22.10 30.04 -36.12
CA GLU A 314 -22.22 30.92 -37.27
C GLU A 314 -23.73 31.12 -37.55
N GLU A 315 -24.32 32.15 -36.95
CA GLU A 315 -25.55 32.80 -37.44
C GLU A 315 -25.24 34.19 -38.03
#